data_AF-A0A7C4HZJ5-F1
#
_entry.id   AF-A0A7C4HZJ5-F1
#
_cell.length_a   1.000
_cell.length_b   1.000
_cell.length_c   1.000
_cell.angle_alpha   90.00
_cell.angle_beta   90.00
_cell.angle_gamma   90.00
#
_symmetry.space_group_name_H-M   'P 1'
#
loop_
_entity.id
_entity.type
_entity.pdbx_description
1 polymer ?
#
loop_
_entity_poly.entity_id
_entity_poly.type
_entity_poly.pdbx_seq_one_letter_code
_entity_poly.pdbx_strand_id
1 'polypeptide(L)' 'MSVLSLILAESALETIPQDLWDHPVIRSFSKRKGKHPRLIILDRS' A
#
# COMPACT_ATOMS: atom_id res chain seq x y z
N MET A 1 7.92 29.37 22.88
CA MET A 1 6.92 28.30 22.70
C MET A 1 7.63 27.12 22.08
N SER A 2 7.62 25.94 22.72
CA SER A 2 8.15 24.72 22.14
C SER A 2 7.04 23.94 21.45
N VAL A 3 7.34 23.32 20.31
CA VAL A 3 6.41 22.50 19.53
C VAL A 3 6.68 21.03 19.85
N LEU A 4 5.64 20.24 20.08
CA LEU A 4 5.73 18.78 20.17
C LEU A 4 5.57 18.19 18.78
N SER A 5 6.53 17.37 18.34
CA SER A 5 6.47 16.64 17.08
C SER A 5 6.37 15.14 17.34
N LEU A 6 5.31 14.53 16.81
CA LEU A 6 5.14 13.08 16.76
C LEU A 6 5.45 12.60 15.35
N ILE A 7 6.39 11.68 15.21
CA ILE A 7 6.80 11.11 13.92
C ILE A 7 6.51 9.62 13.95
N LEU A 8 5.72 9.16 12.98
CA LEU A 8 5.48 7.73 12.75
C LEU A 8 6.49 7.21 11.72
N ALA A 9 7.74 7.03 12.15
CA ALA A 9 8.78 6.47 11.32
C ALA A 9 8.51 4.98 11.01
N GLU A 10 9.03 4.50 9.88
CA GLU A 10 8.93 3.09 9.46
C GLU A 10 7.49 2.54 9.42
N SER A 11 6.53 3.43 9.16
CA SER A 11 5.15 3.04 8.91
C SER A 11 5.10 2.15 7.68
N ALA A 12 4.42 1.01 7.77
CA ALA A 12 4.17 0.10 6.65
C ALA A 12 3.11 0.64 5.68
N LEU A 13 3.19 1.94 5.33
CA LEU A 13 2.27 2.64 4.45
C LEU A 13 2.90 2.80 3.07
N GLU A 14 2.58 1.86 2.19
CA GLU A 14 3.04 1.86 0.80
C GLU A 14 1.91 1.35 -0.12
N THR A 15 2.04 1.61 -1.42
CA THR A 15 1.19 0.95 -2.41
C THR A 15 1.73 -0.44 -2.72
N ILE A 16 0.94 -1.29 -3.35
CA ILE A 16 1.40 -2.64 -3.71
C ILE A 16 2.68 -2.54 -4.57
N PRO A 17 3.83 -3.10 -4.11
CA PRO A 17 5.10 -3.07 -4.83
C PRO A 17 5.00 -3.70 -6.22
N GLN A 18 5.77 -3.18 -7.18
CA GLN A 18 5.72 -3.59 -8.59
C GLN A 18 5.98 -5.09 -8.78
N ASP A 19 6.93 -5.66 -8.04
CA ASP A 19 7.30 -7.07 -8.14
C ASP A 19 6.15 -8.02 -7.73
N LEU A 20 5.12 -7.51 -7.03
CA LEU A 20 3.93 -8.26 -6.65
C LEU A 20 2.75 -8.11 -7.61
N TRP A 21 2.80 -7.18 -8.59
CA TRP A 21 1.66 -6.88 -9.46
C TRP A 21 1.18 -8.10 -10.24
N ASP A 22 2.11 -8.96 -10.63
CA ASP A 22 1.82 -10.15 -11.42
C ASP A 22 1.30 -11.33 -10.60
N HIS A 23 1.32 -11.24 -9.27
CA HIS A 23 0.81 -12.30 -8.40
C HIS A 23 -0.71 -12.50 -8.57
N PRO A 24 -1.22 -13.74 -8.69
CA PRO A 24 -2.63 -14.00 -8.98
C PRO A 24 -3.62 -13.32 -8.03
N VAL A 25 -3.28 -13.29 -6.74
CA VAL A 25 -4.11 -12.63 -5.70
C VAL A 25 -4.20 -11.13 -5.96
N ILE A 26 -3.08 -10.47 -6.28
CA ILE A 26 -3.00 -9.03 -6.54
C ILE A 26 -3.77 -8.65 -7.81
N ARG A 27 -3.61 -9.42 -8.90
CA ARG A 27 -4.38 -9.21 -10.14
C ARG A 27 -5.87 -9.32 -9.88
N SER A 28 -6.30 -10.37 -9.18
CA SER A 28 -7.71 -10.59 -8.87
C SER A 28 -8.28 -9.47 -8.00
N PHE A 29 -7.52 -9.02 -6.99
CA PHE A 29 -7.92 -7.94 -6.09
C PHE A 29 -8.02 -6.60 -6.82
N SER A 30 -7.03 -6.26 -7.63
CA SER A 30 -6.99 -5.05 -8.45
C SER A 30 -8.14 -5.00 -9.44
N LYS A 31 -8.45 -6.13 -10.09
CA LYS A 31 -9.62 -6.27 -10.97
C LYS A 31 -10.93 -6.05 -10.21
N ARG A 32 -11.10 -6.65 -9.01
CA ARG A 32 -12.28 -6.43 -8.15
C ARG A 32 -12.42 -4.98 -7.71
N LYS A 33 -11.30 -4.29 -7.44
CA LYS A 33 -11.29 -2.87 -7.04
C LYS A 33 -11.42 -1.90 -8.22
N GLY A 34 -11.28 -2.37 -9.46
CA GLY A 34 -11.28 -1.53 -10.66
C GLY A 34 -10.12 -0.53 -10.72
N LYS A 35 -9.02 -0.80 -10.01
CA LYS A 35 -7.86 0.10 -9.87
C LYS A 35 -6.58 -0.67 -10.14
N HIS A 36 -5.60 0.02 -10.73
CA HIS A 36 -4.25 -0.52 -10.93
C HIS A 36 -3.55 -0.74 -9.56
N PRO A 37 -2.74 -1.81 -9.36
CA PRO A 37 -2.04 -2.08 -8.09
C PRO A 37 -1.31 -0.87 -7.49
N ARG A 38 -0.63 -0.07 -8.33
CA ARG A 38 0.02 1.20 -7.95
C ARG A 38 -0.86 2.23 -7.21
N LEU A 39 -2.19 2.08 -7.26
CA LEU A 39 -3.17 2.97 -6.63
C LEU A 39 -3.86 2.32 -5.41
N ILE A 40 -3.35 1.19 -4.94
CA ILE A 40 -3.91 0.38 -3.86
C ILE A 40 -2.85 0.29 -2.77
N ILE A 41 -3.22 0.60 -1.52
CA ILE A 41 -2.36 0.41 -0.35
C ILE A 41 -2.16 -1.08 -0.07
N LEU A 42 -0.93 -1.49 0.22
CA LEU A 42 -0.61 -2.85 0.61
C LEU A 42 -1.17 -3.13 2.00
N ASP A 43 -1.99 -4.17 2.10
CA ASP A 43 -2.53 -4.69 3.35
C ASP A 43 -1.91 -6.08 3.60
N ARG A 44 -1.35 -6.28 4.80
CA ARG A 44 -0.67 -7.52 5.22
C ARG A 44 -1.53 -8.39 6.17
N SER A 45 -2.83 -8.11 6.27
CA SER A 45 -3.79 -8.90 7.06
C SER A 45 -4.18 -10.25 6.45
#